data_AF-A0A392QJ51-F1
#
_entry.id   AF-A0A392QJ51-F1
#
_cell.length_a   1.000
_cell.length_b   1.000
_cell.length_c   1.000
_cell.angle_alpha   90.00
_cell.angle_beta   90.00
_cell.angle_gamma   90.00
#
_symmetry.space_group_name_H-M   'P 1'
#
loop_
_entity.id
_entity.type
_entity.pdbx_description
1 polymer ?
#
loop_
_entity_poly.entity_id
_entity_poly.type
_entity_poly.pdbx_seq_one_letter_code
_entity_poly.pdbx_strand_id
1 'polypeptide(L)' 'MAAVAISQSGFMAPGASKAKSSAASILAILDQKSKIDTSDESGMTLEDVKGEIEFHNVAFKYPTRPDVHIF' A
#
# COMPACT_ATOMS: atom_id res chain seq x y z
N MET A 1 24.24 -7.48 -41.50
CA MET A 1 23.39 -8.05 -40.44
C MET A 1 23.61 -7.42 -39.05
N ALA A 2 24.81 -6.96 -38.68
CA ALA A 2 25.05 -6.33 -37.37
C ALA A 2 24.28 -5.02 -37.10
N ALA A 3 24.10 -4.15 -38.10
CA ALA A 3 23.34 -2.90 -37.93
C ALA A 3 21.85 -3.11 -37.57
N VAL A 4 21.24 -4.17 -38.09
CA VAL A 4 19.84 -4.54 -37.79
C VAL A 4 19.70 -5.01 -36.34
N ALA A 5 20.69 -5.76 -35.83
CA ALA A 5 20.68 -6.25 -34.45
C ALA A 5 20.78 -5.11 -33.43
N ILE A 6 21.61 -4.10 -33.67
CA ILE A 6 21.75 -2.91 -32.81
C ILE A 6 20.49 -2.03 -32.88
N SER A 7 19.89 -1.90 -34.06
CA SER A 7 18.66 -1.13 -34.23
C SER A 7 17.46 -1.77 -33.51
N GLN A 8 17.33 -3.10 -33.55
CA GLN A 8 16.24 -3.79 -32.85
C GLN A 8 16.41 -3.74 -31.33
N SER A 9 17.64 -3.86 -30.81
CA SER A 9 17.89 -3.76 -29.37
C SER A 9 17.61 -2.35 -28.82
N GLY A 10 17.97 -1.31 -29.58
CA GLY A 10 17.65 0.08 -29.23
C GLY A 10 16.14 0.35 -29.19
N PHE A 11 15.36 -0.27 -30.07
CA PHE A 11 13.90 -0.13 -30.12
C PHE A 11 13.19 -0.78 -28.92
N MET A 12 13.79 -1.81 -28.30
CA MET A 12 13.22 -2.51 -27.14
C MET A 12 13.51 -1.80 -25.80
N ALA A 13 14.46 -0.86 -25.76
CA ALA A 13 14.87 -0.17 -24.54
C ALA A 13 13.74 0.59 -23.80
N PRO A 14 12.81 1.29 -24.49
CA PRO A 14 11.68 1.95 -23.82
C PRO A 14 10.71 0.97 -23.15
N GLY A 15 10.51 -0.22 -23.73
CA GLY A 15 9.67 -1.28 -23.17
C GLY A 15 10.26 -1.83 -21.88
N ALA A 16 11.57 -2.09 -21.87
CA ALA A 16 12.29 -2.52 -20.67
C ALA A 16 12.24 -1.48 -19.53
N SER A 17 12.38 -0.19 -19.86
CA SER A 17 12.26 0.89 -18.87
C SER A 17 10.87 0.96 -18.24
N LYS A 18 9.81 0.89 -19.07
CA LYS A 18 8.42 0.85 -18.58
C LYS A 18 8.16 -0.39 -17.71
N ALA A 19 8.61 -1.56 -18.14
CA ALA A 19 8.46 -2.80 -17.38
C ALA A 19 9.13 -2.68 -16.00
N LYS A 20 10.34 -2.13 -15.93
CA LYS A 20 11.05 -1.89 -14.66
C LYS A 20 10.28 -0.95 -13.75
N SER A 21 9.74 0.16 -14.29
CA SER A 21 8.95 1.11 -13.50
C SER A 21 7.67 0.46 -12.96
N SER A 22 6.94 -0.29 -13.78
CA SER A 22 5.71 -0.97 -13.35
C SER A 22 6.00 -2.03 -12.29
N ALA A 23 7.06 -2.82 -12.47
CA ALA A 23 7.47 -3.81 -11.48
C ALA A 23 7.82 -3.15 -10.14
N ALA A 24 8.53 -2.03 -10.15
CA ALA A 24 8.85 -1.27 -8.95
C ALA A 24 7.58 -0.77 -8.22
N SER A 25 6.58 -0.28 -8.95
CA SER A 25 5.30 0.13 -8.36
C SER A 25 4.53 -1.03 -7.73
N ILE A 26 4.50 -2.19 -8.39
CA ILE A 26 3.82 -3.38 -7.85
C ILE A 26 4.52 -3.85 -6.57
N LEU A 27 5.85 -3.95 -6.58
CA LEU A 27 6.62 -4.33 -5.40
C LEU A 27 6.43 -3.34 -4.25
N ALA A 28 6.38 -2.04 -4.54
CA ALA A 28 6.10 -1.02 -3.52
C ALA A 28 4.72 -1.20 -2.84
N ILE A 29 3.71 -1.66 -3.58
CA ILE A 29 2.38 -1.98 -3.02
C ILE A 29 2.45 -3.26 -2.17
N LEU A 30 3.15 -4.29 -2.65
CA LEU A 30 3.28 -5.57 -1.93
C LEU A 30 4.08 -5.40 -0.63
N ASP A 31 5.11 -4.57 -0.63
CA ASP A 31 5.97 -4.29 0.53
C ASP A 31 5.33 -3.29 1.51
N GLN A 32 4.20 -2.67 1.14
CA GLN A 32 3.53 -1.69 1.98
C GLN A 32 2.98 -2.37 3.25
N LYS A 33 3.46 -1.93 4.41
CA LYS A 33 2.95 -2.39 5.71
C LYS A 33 1.75 -1.55 6.15
N SER A 34 0.64 -2.21 6.48
CA SER A 34 -0.50 -1.56 7.13
C SER A 34 -0.13 -1.14 8.55
N LYS A 35 -0.65 0.00 9.00
CA LYS A 35 -0.50 0.43 10.41
C LYS A 35 -1.30 -0.44 11.38
N ILE A 36 -2.37 -1.05 10.88
CA ILE A 36 -3.21 -2.00 11.60
C ILE A 36 -3.14 -3.30 10.80
N ASP A 37 -2.44 -4.29 11.32
CA ASP A 37 -2.29 -5.59 10.68
C ASP A 37 -3.50 -6.46 11.01
N THR A 38 -4.23 -6.88 9.98
CA THR A 38 -5.40 -7.74 10.13
C THR A 38 -5.04 -9.20 10.31
N SER A 39 -3.80 -9.58 10.00
CA SER A 39 -3.30 -10.95 10.13
C SER A 39 -2.69 -11.20 11.51
N ASP A 40 -2.55 -10.14 12.33
CA ASP A 40 -2.02 -10.26 13.67
C ASP A 40 -3.07 -10.83 14.63
N GLU A 41 -2.80 -12.02 15.15
CA GLU A 41 -3.65 -12.73 16.10
C GLU A 41 -3.31 -12.41 17.57
N SER A 42 -2.41 -11.45 17.84
CA SER A 42 -2.03 -11.05 19.19
C SER A 42 -3.15 -10.37 20.00
N GLY A 43 -4.28 -10.05 19.34
CA GLY A 43 -5.44 -9.43 19.96
C GLY A 43 -6.13 -10.31 21.02
N MET A 44 -6.96 -9.67 21.84
CA MET A 44 -7.78 -10.36 22.83
C MET A 44 -9.11 -10.81 22.21
N THR A 45 -9.37 -12.12 22.24
CA THR A 45 -10.69 -12.68 21.90
C THR A 45 -11.51 -12.85 23.17
N LEU A 46 -12.66 -12.20 23.25
CA LEU A 46 -13.59 -12.34 24.39
C LEU A 46 -14.52 -13.54 24.15
N GLU A 47 -14.71 -14.38 25.16
CA GLU A 47 -15.61 -15.55 25.10
C GLU A 47 -17.09 -15.13 25.10
N ASP A 48 -17.42 -14.05 25.82
CA ASP A 48 -18.75 -13.46 25.88
C ASP A 48 -18.65 -11.93 25.82
N VAL A 49 -19.54 -11.30 25.05
CA VAL A 49 -19.48 -9.86 24.74
C VAL A 49 -20.80 -9.22 25.16
N LYS A 50 -20.77 -8.39 26.21
CA LYS A 50 -21.94 -7.63 26.69
C LYS A 50 -22.39 -6.53 25.72
N GLY A 51 -21.49 -6.02 24.88
CA GLY A 51 -21.80 -5.01 23.86
C GLY A 51 -21.87 -3.57 24.37
N GLU A 52 -21.37 -3.29 25.57
CA GLU A 52 -21.25 -1.92 26.08
C GLU A 52 -20.06 -1.21 25.39
N ILE A 53 -20.32 -0.08 24.75
CA ILE A 53 -19.32 0.71 24.01
C ILE A 53 -19.37 2.15 24.51
N GLU A 54 -18.24 2.68 24.92
CA GLU A 54 -18.10 4.07 25.39
C GLU A 54 -16.91 4.75 24.70
N PHE A 55 -17.03 6.06 24.47
CA PHE A 55 -15.98 6.90 23.92
C PHE A 55 -15.53 7.89 24.98
N HIS A 56 -14.23 7.91 25.28
CA HIS A 56 -13.66 8.79 26.30
C HIS A 56 -12.70 9.79 25.65
N ASN A 57 -13.17 11.03 25.47
CA ASN A 57 -12.40 12.18 24.99
C ASN A 57 -11.57 11.90 23.70
N VAL A 58 -12.21 11.25 22.73
CA VAL A 58 -11.60 10.83 21.46
C VAL A 58 -11.54 12.01 20.48
N ALA A 59 -10.33 12.35 20.02
CA ALA A 59 -10.12 13.29 18.92
C ALA A 59 -9.71 12.51 17.66
N PHE A 60 -10.40 12.74 16.54
CA PHE A 60 -10.17 11.99 15.31
C PHE A 60 -10.05 12.88 14.08
N LYS A 61 -9.14 12.49 13.18
CA LYS A 61 -8.92 13.12 11.87
C LYS A 61 -8.63 12.07 10.82
N TYR A 62 -9.24 12.23 9.65
CA TYR A 62 -8.93 11.36 8.50
C TYR A 62 -7.53 11.69 7.96
N PRO A 63 -6.65 10.70 7.71
CA PRO A 63 -5.30 10.94 7.19
C PRO A 63 -5.26 11.69 5.84
N THR A 64 -6.29 11.51 5.01
CA THR A 64 -6.41 12.18 3.71
C THR A 64 -6.86 13.64 3.81
N ARG A 65 -7.40 14.07 4.96
CA ARG A 65 -7.87 15.44 5.21
C ARG A 65 -7.47 15.87 6.64
N PRO A 66 -6.18 16.12 6.89
CA PRO A 66 -5.66 16.41 8.24
C PRO A 66 -6.12 17.77 8.78
N ASP A 67 -6.50 18.70 7.92
CA ASP A 67 -6.90 20.05 8.30
C ASP A 67 -8.36 20.13 8.77
N VAL A 68 -9.15 19.09 8.49
CA VAL A 68 -10.56 19.01 8.92
C VAL A 68 -10.65 18.16 10.16
N HIS A 69 -10.96 18.80 11.29
CA HIS A 69 -11.28 18.12 12.53
C HIS A 69 -12.76 17.72 12.54
N ILE A 70 -13.05 16.44 12.79
CA ILE A 70 -14.43 15.92 12.79
C ILE A 70 -14.96 15.81 14.23
N PHE A 71 -14.15 15.24 15.12
CA PHE A 71 -14.46 15.03 16.54
C PHE A 71 -13.23 15.34 17.37
#